data_AF-A0A3S4FNK5-F1
#
_entry.id   AF-A0A3S4FNK5-F1
#
_cell.length_a   1.000
_cell.length_b   1.000
_cell.length_c   1.000
_cell.angle_alpha   90.00
_cell.angle_beta   90.00
_cell.angle_gamma   90.00
#
_symmetry.space_group_name_H-M   'P 1'
#
loop_
_entity.id
_entity.type
_entity.pdbx_description
1 polymer ?
#
loop_
_entity_poly.entity_id
_entity_poly.type
_entity_poly.pdbx_seq_one_letter_code
_entity_poly.pdbx_strand_id
1 'polypeptide(L)'
;MFKPLLLAAVFVAATVPVAPQAQADGLSIDLLPGVSLRIGDQDRRGNYWDGYDWRDRDWWESHRGRELGERSRRGYYWDGYRWRDHDYWRKNYYYHDGRYRKYDEHEYKRYKKYQKEREKAYRKYEKEREKDYRKYQKERYKEYEHHHRHHHDDD
;
A
#
# COMPACT_ATOMS: atom_id res chain seq x y z
N MET A 1 46.48 -37.74 45.87
CA MET A 1 45.43 -38.56 45.22
C MET A 1 44.10 -37.87 45.43
N PHE A 2 43.42 -37.45 44.37
CA PHE A 2 41.96 -37.48 44.10
C PHE A 2 41.70 -36.58 42.89
N LYS A 3 40.88 -37.09 41.96
CA LYS A 3 40.77 -36.73 40.54
C LYS A 3 39.74 -35.61 40.32
N PRO A 4 39.84 -34.82 39.23
CA PRO A 4 38.80 -33.86 38.84
C PRO A 4 37.62 -34.60 38.20
N LEU A 5 36.39 -34.36 38.66
CA LEU A 5 35.18 -34.83 37.99
C LEU A 5 34.69 -33.75 37.03
N LEU A 6 34.85 -34.03 35.74
CA LEU A 6 34.20 -33.35 34.64
C LEU A 6 32.68 -33.55 34.74
N LEU A 7 31.92 -32.45 34.82
CA LEU A 7 30.48 -32.45 34.59
C LEU A 7 30.23 -31.87 33.20
N ALA A 8 30.11 -32.76 32.22
CA ALA A 8 29.63 -32.45 30.89
C ALA A 8 28.13 -32.12 30.95
N ALA A 9 27.77 -30.85 30.72
CA ALA A 9 26.40 -30.46 30.47
C ALA A 9 26.06 -30.73 29.00
N VAL A 10 25.20 -31.72 28.76
CA VAL A 10 24.66 -32.06 27.45
C VAL A 10 23.74 -30.93 26.99
N PHE A 11 24.15 -30.21 25.94
CA PHE A 11 23.28 -29.29 25.20
C PHE A 11 22.34 -30.12 24.32
N VAL A 12 21.08 -30.28 24.73
CA VAL A 12 20.03 -30.75 23.82
C VAL A 12 19.57 -29.54 23.00
N ALA A 13 20.10 -29.41 21.78
CA ALA A 13 19.61 -28.46 20.80
C ALA A 13 18.25 -28.95 20.28
N ALA A 14 17.16 -28.44 20.85
CA ALA A 14 15.86 -28.55 20.22
C ALA A 14 15.89 -27.70 18.96
N THR A 15 15.97 -28.34 17.79
CA THR A 15 15.83 -27.67 16.49
C THR A 15 14.39 -27.23 16.32
N VAL A 16 14.07 -26.02 16.80
CA VAL A 16 12.85 -25.33 16.38
C VAL A 16 13.03 -24.96 14.92
N PRO A 17 12.08 -25.26 14.01
CA PRO A 17 12.14 -24.75 12.65
C PRO A 17 12.09 -23.23 12.73
N VAL A 18 13.25 -22.59 12.48
CA VAL A 18 13.32 -21.15 12.29
C VAL A 18 12.57 -20.85 11.01
N ALA A 19 11.30 -20.49 11.14
CA ALA A 19 10.60 -19.82 10.06
C ALA A 19 11.46 -18.62 9.64
N PRO A 20 11.66 -18.37 8.34
CA PRO A 20 12.52 -17.27 7.91
C PRO A 20 12.02 -15.98 8.54
N GLN A 21 12.78 -15.47 9.52
CA GLN A 21 12.59 -14.14 10.04
C GLN A 21 12.91 -13.22 8.89
N ALA A 22 11.87 -12.70 8.24
CA ALA A 22 12.01 -11.58 7.32
C ALA A 22 12.83 -10.53 8.04
N GLN A 23 14.06 -10.30 7.56
CA GLN A 23 15.01 -9.39 8.16
C GLN A 23 14.43 -7.98 8.05
N ALA A 24 13.69 -7.57 9.08
CA ALA A 24 13.27 -6.20 9.26
C ALA A 24 14.50 -5.46 9.78
N ASP A 25 15.26 -4.88 8.86
CA ASP A 25 16.34 -3.97 9.22
C ASP A 25 15.79 -2.80 10.05
N GLY A 26 16.35 -2.70 11.26
CA GLY A 26 16.42 -1.48 12.04
C GLY A 26 15.18 -1.13 12.85
N LEU A 27 15.14 -1.62 14.09
CA LEU A 27 14.82 -0.85 15.30
C LEU A 27 15.30 -1.71 16.48
N SER A 28 16.58 -1.58 16.81
CA SER A 28 17.17 -2.11 18.04
C SER A 28 17.07 -1.02 19.10
N ILE A 29 16.47 -1.34 20.23
CA ILE A 29 16.51 -0.48 21.42
C ILE A 29 17.49 -1.11 22.39
N ASP A 30 18.57 -0.38 22.70
CA ASP A 30 19.53 -0.81 23.71
C ASP A 30 18.94 -0.50 25.08
N LEU A 31 18.55 -1.55 25.81
CA LEU A 31 17.98 -1.43 27.15
C LEU A 31 19.09 -1.28 28.20
N LEU A 32 20.19 -2.02 28.01
CA LEU A 32 21.39 -2.06 28.85
C LEU A 32 22.60 -2.40 27.96
N PRO A 33 23.85 -2.17 28.42
CA PRO A 33 25.03 -2.64 27.70
C PRO A 33 24.93 -4.14 27.40
N GLY A 34 24.85 -4.49 26.11
CA GLY A 34 24.72 -5.89 25.66
C GLY A 34 23.30 -6.46 25.62
N VAL A 35 22.26 -5.67 25.91
CA VAL A 35 20.85 -6.08 25.81
C VAL A 35 20.12 -5.20 24.81
N SER A 36 19.89 -5.74 23.61
CA SER A 36 19.09 -5.12 22.55
C SER A 36 17.71 -5.78 22.47
N LEU A 37 16.66 -4.96 22.31
CA LEU A 37 15.32 -5.41 21.99
C LEU A 37 14.98 -5.04 20.54
N ARG A 38 14.58 -6.03 19.75
CA ARG A 38 14.25 -5.91 18.33
C ARG A 38 12.81 -6.34 18.08
N ILE A 39 12.23 -5.76 17.04
CA ILE A 39 10.93 -6.18 16.52
C ILE A 39 10.94 -7.69 16.25
N GLY A 40 9.94 -8.39 16.78
CA GLY A 40 9.79 -9.83 16.68
C GLY A 40 10.63 -10.64 17.66
N ASP A 41 11.37 -10.00 18.57
CA ASP A 41 11.99 -10.71 19.69
C ASP A 41 10.92 -11.37 20.55
N GLN A 42 11.23 -12.54 21.10
CA GLN A 42 10.32 -13.32 21.92
C GLN A 42 10.72 -13.26 23.40
N ASP A 43 9.76 -12.99 24.29
CA ASP A 43 9.97 -13.06 25.74
C ASP A 43 9.93 -14.51 26.26
N ARG A 44 10.21 -14.70 27.56
CA ARG A 44 10.18 -16.03 28.19
C ARG A 44 8.80 -16.70 28.22
N ARG A 45 7.74 -15.94 27.97
CA ARG A 45 6.35 -16.40 27.96
C ARG A 45 5.87 -16.74 26.54
N GLY A 46 6.70 -16.48 25.52
CA GLY A 46 6.38 -16.74 24.13
C GLY A 46 5.72 -15.55 23.40
N ASN A 47 5.63 -14.38 24.04
CA ASN A 47 5.09 -13.17 23.43
C ASN A 47 6.14 -12.50 22.54
N TYR A 48 5.71 -11.82 21.50
CA TYR A 48 6.56 -11.15 20.52
C TYR A 48 6.52 -9.64 20.69
N TRP A 49 7.68 -9.00 20.60
CA TRP A 49 7.79 -7.55 20.66
C TRP A 49 7.39 -6.89 19.33
N ASP A 50 6.39 -6.01 19.34
CA ASP A 50 5.92 -5.31 18.13
C ASP A 50 6.54 -3.91 17.92
N GLY A 51 7.49 -3.52 18.78
CA GLY A 51 8.06 -2.18 18.81
C GLY A 51 7.43 -1.25 19.84
N TYR A 52 6.36 -1.71 20.49
CA TYR A 52 5.60 -0.94 21.47
C TYR A 52 5.17 -1.78 22.67
N ASP A 53 4.66 -2.98 22.44
CA ASP A 53 4.17 -3.89 23.46
C ASP A 53 4.55 -5.34 23.15
N TRP A 54 4.45 -6.20 24.16
CA TRP A 54 4.54 -7.64 24.01
C TRP A 54 3.17 -8.17 23.59
N ARG A 55 3.13 -8.81 22.43
CA ARG A 55 1.94 -9.37 21.83
C ARG A 55 1.95 -10.88 21.95
N ASP A 56 0.81 -11.46 22.28
CA ASP A 56 0.70 -12.90 22.24
C ASP A 56 0.98 -13.44 20.82
N ARG A 57 1.22 -14.74 20.75
CA ARG A 57 1.57 -15.42 19.51
C ARG A 57 0.48 -15.30 18.45
N ASP A 58 -0.78 -15.38 18.84
CA ASP A 58 -1.90 -15.41 17.90
C ASP A 58 -2.08 -14.06 17.23
N TRP A 59 -1.94 -12.98 18.01
CA TRP A 59 -1.88 -11.62 17.50
C TRP A 59 -0.70 -11.47 16.54
N TRP A 60 0.50 -11.85 16.96
CA TRP A 60 1.72 -11.67 16.16
C TRP A 60 1.64 -12.39 14.81
N GLU A 61 1.24 -13.66 14.78
CA GLU A 61 1.14 -14.43 13.54
C GLU A 61 0.02 -13.92 12.63
N SER A 62 -1.05 -13.34 13.20
CA SER A 62 -2.14 -12.76 12.41
C SER A 62 -1.79 -11.38 11.83
N HIS A 63 -0.94 -10.59 12.52
CA HIS A 63 -0.64 -9.20 12.14
C HIS A 63 0.69 -9.04 11.38
N ARG A 64 1.67 -9.94 11.59
CA ARG A 64 2.97 -9.84 10.93
C ARG A 64 2.84 -10.01 9.41
N GLY A 65 3.31 -9.02 8.68
CA GLY A 65 3.18 -8.85 7.24
C GLY A 65 1.77 -8.49 6.75
N ARG A 66 0.83 -8.21 7.67
CA ARG A 66 -0.61 -8.04 7.38
C ARG A 66 -1.17 -6.78 8.06
N GLU A 67 -2.49 -6.60 7.96
CA GLU A 67 -3.24 -5.56 8.71
C GLU A 67 -2.73 -4.13 8.53
N LEU A 68 -2.29 -3.82 7.30
CA LEU A 68 -1.80 -2.50 6.92
C LEU A 68 -2.79 -1.39 7.29
N GLY A 69 -2.33 -0.47 8.13
CA GLY A 69 -3.07 0.71 8.55
C GLY A 69 -3.96 0.52 9.76
N GLU A 70 -3.85 -0.62 10.46
CA GLU A 70 -4.35 -0.72 11.83
C GLU A 70 -3.83 0.46 12.64
N ARG A 71 -4.68 1.08 13.46
CA ARG A 71 -4.35 2.28 14.22
C ARG A 71 -4.23 1.95 15.69
N SER A 72 -3.06 2.17 16.25
CA SER A 72 -2.84 2.04 17.69
C SER A 72 -3.59 3.13 18.46
N ARG A 73 -3.79 2.91 19.77
CA ARG A 73 -4.38 3.88 20.69
C ARG A 73 -3.61 5.21 20.75
N ARG A 74 -2.32 5.22 20.44
CA ARG A 74 -1.46 6.42 20.42
C ARG A 74 -1.41 7.10 19.05
N GLY A 75 -2.15 6.59 18.06
CA GLY A 75 -2.25 7.20 16.73
C GLY A 75 -1.17 6.78 15.73
N TYR A 76 -0.33 5.78 16.07
CA TYR A 76 0.57 5.12 15.12
C TYR A 76 -0.19 4.15 14.23
N TYR A 77 0.36 3.87 13.04
CA TYR A 77 -0.20 2.99 12.02
C TYR A 77 0.68 1.76 11.83
N TRP A 78 0.08 0.59 11.76
CA TRP A 78 0.79 -0.66 11.51
C TRP A 78 1.17 -0.80 10.04
N ASP A 79 2.46 -0.95 9.73
CA ASP A 79 2.96 -1.11 8.36
C ASP A 79 3.10 -2.56 7.89
N GLY A 80 2.61 -3.50 8.68
CA GLY A 80 2.82 -4.93 8.52
C GLY A 80 3.92 -5.47 9.42
N TYR A 81 4.87 -4.65 9.86
CA TYR A 81 5.99 -5.14 10.69
C TYR A 81 6.22 -4.31 11.94
N ARG A 82 5.84 -3.02 11.90
CA ARG A 82 6.03 -2.11 13.02
C ARG A 82 5.02 -0.97 12.98
N TRP A 83 4.86 -0.35 14.14
CA TRP A 83 4.13 0.89 14.30
C TRP A 83 4.89 2.07 13.68
N ARG A 84 4.17 2.90 12.91
CA ARG A 84 4.69 4.08 12.22
C ARG A 84 3.95 5.32 12.64
N ASP A 85 4.67 6.42 12.76
CA ASP A 85 4.05 7.71 13.02
C ASP A 85 3.18 8.15 11.83
N HIS A 86 2.33 9.14 12.11
CA HIS A 86 1.36 9.64 11.16
C HIS A 86 1.99 10.27 9.92
N ASP A 87 3.12 10.96 10.07
CA ASP A 87 3.79 11.65 8.97
C ASP A 87 4.48 10.67 8.03
N TYR A 88 5.15 9.66 8.59
CA TYR A 88 5.68 8.54 7.82
C TYR A 88 4.55 7.83 7.06
N TRP A 89 3.43 7.55 7.74
CA TRP A 89 2.31 6.85 7.14
C TRP A 89 1.76 7.59 5.92
N ARG A 90 1.44 8.89 6.06
CA ARG A 90 0.91 9.70 4.95
C ARG A 90 1.83 9.78 3.75
N LYS A 91 3.15 9.73 3.96
CA LYS A 91 4.14 9.80 2.88
C LYS A 91 4.27 8.48 2.13
N ASN A 92 4.18 7.36 2.86
CA ASN A 92 4.53 6.04 2.32
C ASN A 92 3.32 5.17 2.01
N TYR A 93 2.11 5.55 2.41
CA TYR A 93 0.91 4.76 2.23
C TYR A 93 -0.26 5.63 1.80
N TYR A 94 -1.13 5.06 0.98
CA TYR A 94 -2.37 5.71 0.53
C TYR A 94 -3.55 4.74 0.64
N TYR A 95 -4.73 5.28 0.89
CA TYR A 95 -5.96 4.50 0.96
C TYR A 95 -6.62 4.44 -0.41
N HIS A 96 -6.88 3.24 -0.92
CA HIS A 96 -7.52 3.02 -2.21
C HIS A 96 -8.27 1.69 -2.20
N ASP A 97 -9.49 1.69 -2.76
CA ASP A 97 -10.29 0.46 -2.92
C ASP A 97 -10.50 -0.30 -1.60
N GLY A 98 -10.84 0.44 -0.54
CA GLY A 98 -11.11 -0.15 0.78
C GLY A 98 -9.88 -0.58 1.59
N ARG A 99 -8.66 -0.38 1.08
CA ARG A 99 -7.43 -0.85 1.75
C ARG A 99 -6.27 0.14 1.64
N TYR A 100 -5.35 0.07 2.60
CA TYR A 100 -4.09 0.78 2.50
C TYR A 100 -3.12 0.07 1.56
N ARG A 101 -2.40 0.84 0.74
CA ARG A 101 -1.35 0.37 -0.17
C ARG A 101 -0.09 1.17 0.07
N LYS A 102 1.06 0.51 -0.02
CA LYS A 102 2.36 1.19 0.02
C LYS A 102 2.52 2.02 -1.25
N TYR A 103 2.97 3.25 -1.10
CA TYR A 103 3.29 4.15 -2.19
C TYR A 103 4.48 3.57 -2.95
N ASP A 104 4.24 3.23 -4.20
CA ASP A 104 5.28 2.94 -5.18
C ASP A 104 5.34 4.12 -6.16
N GLU A 105 6.46 4.82 -6.19
CA GLU A 105 6.67 5.99 -7.05
C GLU A 105 6.52 5.63 -8.54
N HIS A 106 6.92 4.42 -8.93
CA HIS A 106 6.77 3.95 -10.31
C HIS A 106 5.29 3.71 -10.64
N GLU A 107 4.52 3.12 -9.74
CA GLU A 107 3.07 2.95 -9.90
C GLU A 107 2.36 4.31 -9.99
N TYR A 108 2.73 5.27 -9.15
CA TYR A 108 2.18 6.63 -9.19
C TYR A 108 2.49 7.34 -10.51
N LYS A 109 3.74 7.29 -10.99
CA LYS A 109 4.14 7.86 -12.29
C LYS A 109 3.38 7.20 -13.43
N ARG A 110 3.22 5.87 -13.41
CA ARG A 110 2.46 5.12 -14.40
C ARG A 110 0.98 5.53 -14.42
N TYR A 111 0.37 5.66 -13.24
CA TYR A 111 -1.01 6.13 -13.09
C TYR A 111 -1.19 7.56 -13.62
N LYS A 112 -0.32 8.50 -13.23
CA LYS A 112 -0.36 9.88 -13.72
C LYS A 112 -0.22 9.97 -15.24
N LYS A 113 0.67 9.16 -15.83
CA LYS A 113 0.82 9.04 -17.28
C LYS A 113 -0.47 8.54 -17.94
N TYR A 114 -1.03 7.45 -17.42
CA TYR A 114 -2.29 6.88 -17.91
C TYR A 114 -3.45 7.88 -17.89
N GLN A 115 -3.63 8.61 -16.78
CA GLN A 115 -4.68 9.63 -16.67
C GLN A 115 -4.51 10.74 -17.71
N LYS A 116 -3.28 11.22 -17.92
CA LYS A 116 -2.98 12.26 -18.92
C LYS A 116 -3.24 11.78 -20.34
N GLU A 117 -2.92 10.52 -20.66
CA GLU A 117 -3.21 9.92 -21.97
C GLU A 117 -4.72 9.76 -22.19
N ARG A 118 -5.44 9.28 -21.16
CA ARG A 118 -6.90 9.14 -21.19
C ARG A 118 -7.60 10.48 -21.38
N GLU A 119 -7.16 11.53 -20.69
CA GLU A 119 -7.70 12.88 -20.83
C GLU A 119 -7.45 13.45 -22.24
N LYS A 120 -6.25 13.24 -22.79
CA LYS A 120 -5.94 13.61 -24.19
C LYS A 120 -6.84 12.87 -25.19
N ALA A 121 -7.03 11.56 -25.00
CA ALA A 121 -7.91 10.76 -25.85
C ALA A 121 -9.36 11.25 -25.78
N TYR A 122 -9.85 11.54 -24.57
CA TYR A 122 -11.20 12.07 -24.37
C TYR A 122 -11.39 13.43 -25.04
N ARG A 123 -10.42 14.34 -24.89
CA ARG A 123 -10.43 15.65 -25.55
C ARG A 123 -10.38 15.54 -27.07
N LYS A 124 -9.64 14.57 -27.60
CA LYS A 124 -9.60 14.29 -29.05
C LYS A 124 -10.97 13.82 -29.54
N TYR A 125 -11.55 12.83 -28.84
CA TYR A 125 -12.88 12.31 -29.13
C TYR A 125 -13.95 13.40 -29.10
N GLU A 126 -13.94 14.28 -28.09
CA GLU A 126 -14.90 15.38 -27.98
C GLU A 126 -14.80 16.34 -29.18
N LYS A 127 -13.59 16.71 -29.60
CA LYS A 127 -13.37 17.56 -30.78
C LYS A 127 -13.86 16.92 -32.07
N GLU A 128 -13.67 15.61 -32.24
CA GLU A 128 -14.16 14.88 -33.40
C GLU A 128 -15.69 14.84 -33.39
N ARG A 129 -16.30 14.51 -32.25
CA ARG A 129 -17.75 14.53 -32.05
C ARG A 129 -18.36 15.89 -32.36
N GLU A 130 -17.70 16.97 -31.93
CA GLU A 130 -18.17 18.34 -32.17
C GLU A 130 -18.07 18.73 -33.66
N LYS A 131 -17.02 18.30 -34.37
CA LYS A 131 -16.92 18.49 -35.82
C LYS A 131 -18.03 17.76 -36.56
N ASP A 132 -18.27 16.50 -36.21
CA ASP A 132 -19.33 15.69 -36.81
C ASP A 132 -20.70 16.32 -36.55
N TYR A 133 -20.94 16.76 -35.31
CA TYR A 133 -22.16 17.47 -34.97
C TYR A 133 -22.34 18.77 -35.76
N ARG A 134 -21.27 19.58 -35.90
CA ARG A 134 -21.30 20.81 -36.70
C ARG A 134 -21.55 20.55 -38.18
N LYS A 135 -20.96 19.47 -38.73
CA LYS A 135 -21.20 19.04 -40.11
C LYS A 135 -22.67 18.64 -40.31
N TYR A 136 -23.19 17.80 -39.42
CA TYR A 136 -24.60 17.39 -39.43
C TYR A 136 -25.55 18.59 -39.37
N GLN A 137 -25.31 19.55 -38.46
CA GLN A 137 -26.13 20.76 -38.36
C GLN A 137 -26.11 21.58 -39.65
N LYS A 138 -24.94 21.70 -40.29
CA LYS A 138 -24.80 22.45 -41.55
C LYS A 138 -25.50 21.76 -42.72
N GLU A 139 -25.45 20.44 -42.80
CA GLU A 139 -26.18 19.67 -43.82
C GLU A 139 -27.68 19.79 -43.62
N ARG A 140 -28.16 19.63 -42.39
CA ARG A 140 -29.58 19.79 -42.04
C ARG A 140 -30.11 21.20 -42.33
N TYR A 141 -29.31 22.24 -42.06
CA TYR A 141 -29.70 23.62 -42.36
C TYR A 141 -29.80 23.86 -43.88
N LYS A 142 -28.87 23.33 -44.68
CA LYS A 142 -28.92 23.41 -46.15
C LYS A 142 -30.15 22.72 -46.73
N GLU A 143 -30.49 21.54 -46.19
CA GLU A 143 -31.71 20.82 -46.55
C GLU A 143 -32.94 21.67 -46.23
N TYR A 144 -33.01 22.26 -45.03
CA TYR A 144 -34.11 23.14 -44.63
C TYR A 144 -34.25 24.37 -45.54
N GLU A 145 -33.15 25.05 -45.88
CA GLU A 145 -33.15 26.17 -46.83
C GLU A 145 -33.57 25.77 -48.25
N HIS A 146 -33.13 24.60 -48.73
CA HIS A 146 -33.55 24.08 -50.04
C HIS A 146 -35.06 23.86 -50.10
N HIS A 147 -35.64 23.26 -49.05
CA HIS A 147 -37.09 23.05 -48.98
C HIS A 147 -37.90 24.34 -48.84
N HIS A 148 -37.41 25.35 -48.12
CA HIS A 148 -38.12 26.63 -47.96
C HIS A 148 -38.05 27.54 -49.20
N ARG A 149 -36.98 27.49 -49.99
CA ARG A 149 -36.85 28.32 -51.20
C ARG A 149 -37.82 27.87 -52.31
N HIS A 150 -38.15 26.58 -52.39
CA HIS A 150 -39.09 26.05 -53.38
C HIS A 150 -40.57 26.32 -53.09
N HIS A 151 -40.93 26.80 -51.89
CA HIS A 151 -42.31 27.09 -51.54
C HIS A 151 -42.73 28.55 -51.75
N HIS A 152 -41.82 29.43 -52.16
CA HIS A 152 -42.09 30.86 -52.37
C HIS A 152 -42.24 31.28 -53.84
N ASP A 153 -42.08 30.35 -54.78
CA ASP A 153 -42.16 30.63 -56.22
C ASP A 153 -43.53 30.26 -56.86
N ASP A 154 -44.50 29.80 -56.06
CA ASP A 154 -45.80 29.28 -56.51
C ASP A 154 -47.03 30.19 -56.21
N ASP A 155 -46.84 31.43 -55.74
CA ASP A 155 -47.93 32.42 -55.49
C ASP A 155 -48.16 33.40 -56.66
#